data_AF-A0A6B2GAK4-F1
#
_entry.id   AF-A0A6B2GAK4-F1
#
_cell.length_a   1.000
_cell.length_b   1.000
_cell.length_c   1.000
_cell.angle_alpha   90.00
_cell.angle_beta   90.00
_cell.angle_gamma   90.00
#
_symmetry.space_group_name_H-M   'P 1'
#
loop_
_entity.id
_entity.type
_entity.pdbx_description
1 polymer ?
#
loop_
_entity_poly.entity_id
_entity_poly.type
_entity_poly.pdbx_seq_one_letter_code
_entity_poly.pdbx_strand_id
1 'polypeptide(L)'
;MDNPSADIQIENKDMDNSKLYLMEIITSSICYELMETKSKTIVIDILMKPRQALNALLDVGERAALLFDSKTRNFEGMFTITDFLVILDLYYDRKCTEEDINEKSIQS
;
A
#
# COMPACT_ATOMS: atom_id res chain seq x y z
N MET A 1 -11.11 -3.52 55.72
CA MET A 1 -9.90 -3.37 54.90
C MET A 1 -10.26 -3.96 53.55
N ASP A 2 -10.76 -3.10 52.68
CA ASP A 2 -11.20 -3.47 51.33
C ASP A 2 -9.97 -3.83 50.50
N ASN A 3 -9.99 -5.00 49.87
CA ASN A 3 -8.90 -5.50 49.04
C ASN A 3 -9.04 -4.92 47.63
N PRO A 4 -8.17 -3.99 47.19
CA PRO A 4 -8.35 -3.27 45.92
C PRO A 4 -7.90 -4.08 44.70
N SER A 5 -7.70 -5.41 44.83
CA SER A 5 -7.07 -6.25 43.81
C SER A 5 -8.06 -7.01 42.93
N ALA A 6 -9.37 -6.96 43.23
CA ALA A 6 -10.39 -7.67 42.46
C ALA A 6 -10.82 -6.94 41.18
N ASP A 7 -10.56 -5.64 41.08
CA ASP A 7 -11.04 -4.80 39.96
C ASP A 7 -10.06 -4.73 38.77
N ILE A 8 -8.84 -5.28 38.88
CA ILE A 8 -7.80 -5.20 37.83
C ILE A 8 -7.80 -6.42 36.89
N GLN A 9 -8.60 -7.46 37.16
CA GLN A 9 -8.61 -8.68 36.34
C GLN A 9 -9.77 -8.77 35.33
N ILE A 10 -10.71 -7.84 35.35
CA ILE A 10 -11.90 -7.89 34.50
C ILE A 10 -11.63 -7.30 33.10
N GLU A 11 -10.83 -6.23 32.98
CA GLU A 11 -10.52 -5.61 31.67
C GLU A 11 -9.62 -6.47 30.74
N ASN A 12 -8.81 -7.38 31.30
CA ASN A 12 -7.86 -8.16 30.50
C ASN A 12 -8.50 -9.38 29.79
N LYS A 13 -9.57 -9.95 30.35
CA LYS A 13 -10.19 -11.18 29.82
C LYS A 13 -11.09 -10.90 28.62
N ASP A 14 -11.78 -9.76 28.62
CA ASP A 14 -12.66 -9.35 27.52
C ASP A 14 -11.87 -8.91 26.28
N MET A 15 -10.67 -8.33 26.49
CA MET A 15 -9.76 -7.96 25.41
C MET A 15 -9.16 -9.20 24.71
N ASP A 16 -8.87 -10.27 25.47
CA ASP A 16 -8.34 -11.53 24.93
C ASP A 16 -9.43 -12.31 24.15
N ASN A 17 -10.67 -12.31 24.64
CA ASN A 17 -11.81 -12.87 23.92
C ASN A 17 -12.13 -12.10 22.63
N SER A 18 -12.05 -10.76 22.66
CA SER A 18 -12.26 -9.92 21.48
C SER A 18 -11.18 -10.17 20.42
N LYS A 19 -9.93 -10.33 20.85
CA LYS A 19 -8.80 -10.67 19.97
C LYS A 19 -8.98 -12.04 19.34
N LEU A 20 -9.43 -13.03 20.12
CA LEU A 20 -9.72 -14.38 19.61
C LEU A 20 -10.81 -14.35 18.54
N TYR A 21 -11.89 -13.60 18.79
CA TYR A 21 -12.99 -13.41 17.84
C TYR A 21 -12.54 -12.70 16.55
N LEU A 22 -11.75 -11.63 16.65
CA LEU A 22 -11.18 -10.95 15.48
C LEU A 22 -10.25 -11.87 14.67
N MET A 23 -9.45 -12.70 15.34
CA MET A 23 -8.57 -13.65 14.67
C MET A 23 -9.36 -14.70 13.89
N GLU A 24 -10.46 -15.20 14.45
CA GLU A 24 -11.35 -16.14 13.77
C GLU A 24 -11.93 -15.53 12.49
N ILE A 25 -12.40 -14.28 12.54
CA ILE A 25 -12.93 -13.58 11.36
C ILE A 25 -11.86 -13.39 10.29
N ILE A 26 -10.69 -12.86 10.65
CA ILE A 26 -9.62 -12.56 9.69
C ILE A 26 -9.11 -13.84 9.02
N THR A 27 -9.04 -14.94 9.76
CA THR A 27 -8.50 -16.22 9.24
C THR A 27 -9.53 -17.04 8.46
N SER A 28 -10.83 -16.86 8.72
CA SER A 28 -11.90 -17.54 8.00
C SER A 28 -12.37 -16.80 6.74
N SER A 29 -12.09 -15.50 6.63
CA SER A 29 -12.49 -14.68 5.47
C SER A 29 -11.51 -14.82 4.31
N ILE A 30 -12.00 -14.93 3.07
CA ILE A 30 -11.17 -14.82 1.86
C ILE A 30 -11.10 -13.37 1.38
N CYS A 31 -9.97 -12.92 0.85
CA CYS A 31 -9.79 -11.52 0.41
C CYS A 31 -10.85 -11.05 -0.60
N TYR A 32 -11.40 -11.97 -1.40
CA TYR A 32 -12.44 -11.65 -2.38
C TYR A 32 -13.75 -11.18 -1.73
N GLU A 33 -14.12 -11.75 -0.57
CA GLU A 33 -15.33 -11.34 0.16
C GLU A 33 -15.17 -9.96 0.80
N LEU A 34 -13.94 -9.56 1.08
CA LEU A 34 -13.59 -8.25 1.63
C LEU A 34 -13.52 -7.15 0.55
N MET A 35 -13.44 -7.51 -0.73
CA MET A 35 -13.38 -6.53 -1.82
C MET A 35 -14.72 -5.81 -1.98
N GLU A 36 -14.66 -4.50 -2.22
CA GLU A 36 -15.85 -3.73 -2.55
C GLU A 36 -16.50 -4.23 -3.85
N THR A 37 -17.83 -4.20 -3.91
CA THR A 37 -18.59 -4.61 -5.11
C THR A 37 -18.19 -3.86 -6.38
N LYS A 38 -17.63 -2.65 -6.22
CA LYS A 38 -17.04 -1.85 -7.29
C LYS A 38 -15.83 -1.12 -6.71
N SER A 39 -14.64 -1.43 -7.23
CA SER A 39 -13.42 -0.67 -6.98
C SER A 39 -12.81 -0.23 -8.31
N LYS A 40 -12.06 0.87 -8.27
CA LYS A 40 -11.31 1.37 -9.43
C LYS A 40 -9.83 1.20 -9.12
N THR A 41 -9.13 0.42 -9.94
CA THR A 41 -7.69 0.19 -9.79
C THR A 41 -6.97 0.65 -11.04
N ILE A 42 -5.77 1.21 -10.87
CA ILE A 42 -4.89 1.60 -11.97
C ILE A 42 -3.82 0.53 -12.15
N VAL A 43 -3.56 0.19 -13.41
CA VAL A 43 -2.39 -0.60 -13.81
C VAL A 43 -1.54 0.27 -14.72
N ILE A 44 -0.26 0.40 -14.39
CA ILE A 44 0.74 1.21 -15.09
C ILE A 44 1.76 0.27 -15.72
N ASP A 45 2.05 0.47 -17.01
CA ASP A 45 3.11 -0.28 -17.67
C ASP A 45 4.49 0.21 -17.21
N ILE A 46 5.41 -0.69 -16.85
CA ILE A 46 6.77 -0.33 -16.39
C ILE A 46 7.58 0.45 -17.43
N LEU A 47 7.20 0.37 -18.71
CA LEU A 47 7.82 1.09 -19.82
C LEU A 47 7.35 2.55 -19.89
N MET A 48 6.36 2.95 -19.09
CA MET A 48 5.93 4.34 -18.98
C MET A 48 6.98 5.19 -18.26
N LYS A 49 7.01 6.47 -18.61
CA LYS A 49 7.89 7.44 -17.94
C LYS A 49 7.39 7.75 -16.54
N PRO A 50 8.26 7.91 -15.52
CA PRO A 50 7.86 8.22 -14.15
C PRO A 50 6.92 9.42 -14.03
N ARG A 51 7.17 10.51 -14.77
CA ARG A 51 6.30 11.70 -14.78
C ARG A 51 4.89 11.41 -15.29
N GLN A 52 4.75 10.53 -16.29
CA GLN A 52 3.45 10.14 -16.83
C GLN A 52 2.70 9.22 -15.88
N ALA A 53 3.40 8.28 -15.27
CA ALA A 53 2.84 7.40 -14.24
C ALA A 53 2.37 8.19 -13.01
N LEU A 54 3.14 9.20 -12.59
CA LEU A 54 2.76 10.09 -11.50
C LEU A 54 1.47 10.86 -11.82
N ASN A 55 1.40 11.48 -13.00
CA ASN A 55 0.20 12.21 -13.42
C ASN A 55 -1.03 11.27 -13.48
N ALA A 56 -0.87 10.06 -14.02
CA ALA A 56 -1.95 9.08 -14.07
C ALA A 56 -2.45 8.68 -12.68
N LEU A 57 -1.54 8.52 -11.70
CA LEU A 57 -1.90 8.22 -10.31
C LEU A 57 -2.67 9.39 -9.67
N LEU A 58 -2.21 10.63 -9.90
CA LEU A 58 -2.85 11.86 -9.39
C LEU A 58 -4.25 12.08 -10.00
N ASP A 59 -4.41 11.87 -11.30
CA ASP A 59 -5.66 12.11 -12.03
C ASP A 59 -6.77 11.13 -11.62
N VAL A 60 -6.40 9.90 -11.29
CA VAL A 60 -7.36 8.87 -10.87
C VAL A 60 -7.68 8.99 -9.37
N GLY A 61 -6.80 9.60 -8.59
CA GLY A 61 -7.00 9.83 -7.15
C GLY A 61 -6.74 8.61 -6.28
N GLU A 62 -6.11 7.56 -6.83
CA GLU A 62 -5.71 6.37 -6.08
C GLU A 62 -4.33 6.56 -5.45
N ARG A 63 -4.09 5.92 -4.31
CA ARG A 63 -2.83 6.06 -3.54
C ARG A 63 -1.74 5.08 -3.98
N ALA A 64 -2.10 4.13 -4.83
CA ALA A 64 -1.19 3.13 -5.39
C ALA A 64 -1.69 2.67 -6.76
N ALA A 65 -0.76 2.23 -7.60
CA ALA A 65 -1.03 1.55 -8.86
C ALA A 65 -0.25 0.23 -8.92
N LEU A 66 -0.79 -0.74 -9.65
CA LEU A 66 -0.07 -1.98 -9.96
C LEU A 66 0.88 -1.73 -11.13
N LEU A 67 2.12 -2.23 -11.02
CA LEU A 67 3.08 -2.20 -12.12
C LEU A 67 2.97 -3.49 -12.92
N PHE A 68 2.78 -3.35 -14.23
CA PHE A 68 2.66 -4.46 -15.16
C PHE A 68 3.74 -4.37 -16.23
N ASP A 69 4.45 -5.46 -16.47
CA ASP A 69 5.36 -5.56 -17.60
C ASP A 69 4.64 -6.22 -18.79
N SER A 70 4.36 -5.43 -19.82
CA SER A 70 3.73 -5.93 -21.03
C SER A 70 4.59 -6.92 -21.82
N LYS A 71 5.92 -6.93 -21.61
CA LYS A 71 6.83 -7.87 -22.28
C LYS A 71 6.76 -9.26 -21.64
N THR A 72 6.84 -9.35 -20.32
CA THR A 72 6.76 -10.62 -19.57
C THR A 72 5.33 -11.03 -19.26
N ARG A 73 4.37 -10.10 -19.39
CA ARG A 73 2.95 -10.22 -19.02
C ARG A 73 2.74 -10.53 -17.53
N ASN A 74 3.58 -9.95 -16.68
CA ASN A 74 3.54 -10.15 -15.22
C ASN A 74 3.38 -8.84 -14.46
N PHE A 75 2.88 -8.95 -13.22
CA PHE A 75 2.89 -7.85 -12.27
C PHE A 75 4.25 -7.83 -11.56
N GLU A 76 4.99 -6.73 -11.76
CA GLU A 76 6.34 -6.56 -11.22
C GLU A 76 6.33 -5.91 -9.83
N GLY A 77 5.22 -5.30 -9.42
CA GLY A 77 5.09 -4.69 -8.10
C GLY A 77 4.00 -3.63 -8.01
N MET A 78 4.21 -2.68 -7.10
CA MET A 78 3.32 -1.55 -6.86
C MET A 78 4.08 -0.24 -6.99
N PHE A 79 3.41 0.78 -7.51
CA PHE A 79 3.87 2.16 -7.52
C PHE A 79 3.00 2.98 -6.59
N THR A 80 3.60 3.55 -5.55
CA THR A 80 2.92 4.17 -4.41
C THR A 80 3.44 5.58 -4.16
N ILE A 81 2.75 6.31 -3.28
CA ILE A 81 3.23 7.62 -2.83
C ILE A 81 4.63 7.56 -2.18
N THR A 82 5.02 6.43 -1.58
CA THR A 82 6.36 6.26 -1.00
C THR A 82 7.42 6.31 -2.09
N ASP A 83 7.20 5.65 -3.23
CA ASP A 83 8.13 5.66 -4.36
C ASP A 83 8.30 7.09 -4.91
N PHE A 84 7.21 7.85 -4.92
CA PHE A 84 7.25 9.27 -5.26
C PHE A 84 8.08 10.10 -4.26
N LEU A 85 7.93 9.89 -2.95
CA LEU A 85 8.73 10.57 -1.95
C LEU A 85 10.22 10.26 -2.11
N VAL A 86 10.57 9.00 -2.41
CA VAL A 86 11.96 8.59 -2.68
C VAL A 86 12.49 9.29 -3.93
N ILE A 87 11.71 9.35 -5.01
CA ILE A 87 12.09 10.07 -6.24
C ILE A 87 12.33 11.57 -5.95
N LEU A 88 11.46 12.22 -5.18
CA LEU A 88 11.61 13.63 -4.80
C LEU A 88 12.86 13.87 -3.95
N ASP A 89 13.15 12.99 -3.00
CA ASP A 89 14.34 13.07 -2.16
C ASP A 89 15.61 12.99 -3.02
N LEU A 90 15.67 12.04 -3.97
CA LEU A 90 16.77 11.90 -4.92
C LEU A 90 16.99 13.14 -5.81
N TYR A 91 15.90 13.80 -6.20
CA TYR A 91 15.94 15.06 -6.94
C TYR A 91 16.48 16.21 -6.09
N TYR A 92 15.95 16.38 -4.88
CA TYR A 92 16.27 17.52 -4.02
C TYR A 92 17.73 17.47 -3.52
N ASP A 93 18.24 16.27 -3.25
CA ASP A 93 19.64 16.02 -2.87
C ASP A 93 20.65 16.20 -4.03
N ARG A 94 20.20 16.58 -5.25
CA ARG A 94 21.01 16.69 -6.48
C ARG A 94 21.78 15.41 -6.86
N LYS A 95 21.30 14.24 -6.44
CA LYS A 95 21.87 12.93 -6.82
C LYS A 95 21.25 12.37 -8.12
N CYS A 96 20.20 12.99 -8.64
CA CYS A 96 19.62 12.73 -9.97
C CYS A 96 19.20 14.05 -10.61
N THR A 97 19.51 14.22 -11.90
CA THR A 97 19.04 15.31 -12.74
C THR A 97 17.70 14.96 -13.40
N GLU A 98 16.96 15.95 -13.92
CA GLU A 98 15.70 15.73 -14.67
C GLU A 98 15.83 14.75 -15.84
N GLU A 99 17.02 14.62 -16.42
CA GLU A 99 17.30 13.64 -17.48
C GLU A 99 17.31 12.21 -16.94
N ASP A 100 17.89 11.99 -15.75
CA ASP A 100 17.98 10.66 -15.12
C ASP A 100 16.61 10.05 -14.82
N ILE A 101 15.60 10.87 -14.57
CA ILE A 101 14.26 10.41 -14.17
C ILE A 101 13.32 10.33 -15.37
N ASN A 102 13.67 10.97 -16.48
CA ASN A 102 12.99 10.77 -17.75
C ASN A 102 13.50 9.49 -18.47
N GLU A 103 14.72 9.04 -18.15
CA GLU A 103 15.33 7.83 -18.71
C GLU A 103 15.18 6.58 -17.84
N LYS A 104 15.07 6.71 -16.51
CA LYS A 104 14.85 5.56 -15.64
C LYS A 104 13.40 5.09 -15.75
N SER A 105 13.22 3.90 -16.33
CA SER A 105 11.97 3.15 -16.28
C SER A 105 11.52 2.97 -14.83
N ILE A 106 10.21 2.83 -14.63
CA ILE A 106 9.62 2.60 -13.31
C ILE A 106 10.04 1.20 -12.89
N GLN A 107 11.04 1.11 -12.02
CA GLN A 107 11.51 -0.15 -11.43
C GLN A 107 11.35 -0.04 -9.91
N SER A 108 10.79 -1.10 -9.33
CA SER A 108 10.64 -1.27 -7.88
C SER A 108 11.98 -1.42 -7.18
#